data_AF-A0A5M6CR76-F1
#
_entry.id   AF-A0A5M6CR76-F1
#
_cell.length_a   1.000
_cell.length_b   1.000
_cell.length_c   1.000
_cell.angle_alpha   90.00
_cell.angle_beta   90.00
_cell.angle_gamma   90.00
#
_symmetry.space_group_name_H-M   'P 1'
#
loop_
_entity.id
_entity.type
_entity.pdbx_description
1 polymer ?
#
loop_
_entity_poly.entity_id
_entity_poly.type
_entity_poly.pdbx_seq_one_letter_code
_entity_poly.pdbx_strand_id
1 'polypeptide(L)'
;MNNMYPDPWNFSNTDKNMVAPNGKYSVTFSELSEIAMGGPLKGICYLILGSRKIKICDHAGGPIIWNEAGDCLALPVWTRNRKQQIGILDINSQTQTLFRNEFNVLHLKKFQNNMVSGIDSPLHKSNTLNFDLSIAEISYVKELFFD
;
A
#
# COMPACT_ATOMS: atom_id res chain seq x y z
N MET A 1 7.77 22.71 -7.83
CA MET A 1 7.33 22.64 -6.42
C MET A 1 7.72 21.25 -5.92
N ASN A 2 8.67 21.17 -4.98
CA ASN A 2 9.12 19.91 -4.38
C ASN A 2 8.00 19.39 -3.47
N ASN A 3 7.12 18.53 -3.99
CA ASN A 3 6.30 17.69 -3.10
C ASN A 3 7.27 16.69 -2.47
N MET A 4 7.76 17.02 -1.27
CA MET A 4 8.69 16.19 -0.49
C MET A 4 8.02 14.93 0.09
N TYR A 5 6.72 14.77 -0.14
CA TYR A 5 5.90 13.69 0.38
C TYR A 5 5.19 12.98 -0.78
N PRO A 6 5.26 11.64 -0.85
CA PRO A 6 4.63 10.90 -1.93
C PRO A 6 3.11 11.02 -1.87
N ASP A 7 2.49 11.04 -3.04
CA ASP A 7 1.05 11.04 -3.22
C ASP A 7 0.64 10.01 -4.28
N PRO A 8 -0.66 9.73 -4.46
CA PRO A 8 -1.10 8.68 -5.38
C PRO A 8 -0.72 8.90 -6.84
N TRP A 9 -0.44 10.13 -7.27
CA TRP A 9 0.02 10.47 -8.63
C TRP A 9 1.54 10.56 -8.73
N ASN A 10 2.24 10.71 -7.60
CA ASN A 10 3.68 10.88 -7.56
C ASN A 10 4.29 10.20 -6.34
N PHE A 11 4.72 8.95 -6.53
CA PHE A 11 5.53 8.19 -5.58
C PHE A 11 6.62 7.44 -6.34
N SER A 12 7.72 7.15 -5.65
CA SER A 12 8.96 6.64 -6.23
C SER A 12 9.67 5.66 -5.30
N ASN A 13 10.58 4.87 -5.87
CA ASN A 13 11.46 3.99 -5.10
C ASN A 13 12.46 4.75 -4.20
N THR A 14 12.56 6.07 -4.32
CA THR A 14 13.45 6.89 -3.47
C THR A 14 12.75 7.50 -2.26
N ASP A 15 11.44 7.27 -2.12
CA ASP A 15 10.67 7.83 -1.02
C ASP A 15 11.03 7.14 0.30
N LYS A 16 11.03 7.90 1.40
CA LYS A 16 11.42 7.40 2.73
C LYS A 16 10.56 6.24 3.22
N ASN A 17 9.28 6.22 2.86
CA ASN A 17 8.34 5.15 3.22
C ASN A 17 8.63 3.83 2.50
N MET A 18 9.53 3.79 1.50
CA MET A 18 9.94 2.54 0.86
C MET A 18 10.79 1.65 1.79
N VAL A 19 11.30 2.18 2.90
CA VAL A 19 12.06 1.42 3.90
C VAL A 19 11.24 1.30 5.18
N ALA A 20 11.16 0.10 5.74
CA ALA A 20 10.47 -0.14 7.01
C ALA A 20 11.16 0.60 8.16
N PRO A 21 10.42 1.08 9.18
CA PRO A 21 11.00 1.76 10.35
C PRO A 21 12.07 0.97 11.10
N ASN A 22 12.01 -0.36 11.07
CA ASN A 22 13.02 -1.24 11.68
C ASN A 22 14.31 -1.38 10.84
N GLY A 23 14.34 -0.82 9.63
CA GLY A 23 15.48 -0.86 8.71
C GLY A 23 15.78 -2.22 8.08
N LYS A 24 14.99 -3.27 8.37
CA LYS A 24 15.24 -4.64 7.91
C LYS A 24 14.62 -4.96 6.55
N TYR A 25 13.54 -4.27 6.23
CA TYR A 25 12.73 -4.54 5.05
C TYR A 25 12.56 -3.29 4.23
N SER A 26 12.42 -3.47 2.92
CA SER A 26 12.05 -2.40 2.02
C SER A 26 11.13 -2.91 0.93
N VAL A 27 10.52 -1.98 0.20
CA VAL A 27 9.69 -2.27 -0.95
C VAL A 27 10.18 -1.52 -2.17
N THR A 28 9.87 -2.07 -3.34
CA THR A 28 10.12 -1.40 -4.60
C THR A 28 8.98 -1.64 -5.57
N PHE A 29 8.70 -0.63 -6.37
CA PHE A 29 7.79 -0.69 -7.49
C PHE A 29 8.55 -0.86 -8.81
N SER A 30 7.98 -1.64 -9.72
CA SER A 30 8.35 -1.65 -11.13
C SER A 30 7.13 -1.31 -11.99
N GLU A 31 7.39 -0.92 -13.24
CA GLU A 31 6.34 -0.67 -14.24
C GLU A 31 5.28 0.34 -13.78
N LEU A 32 5.74 1.41 -13.09
CA LEU A 32 4.87 2.49 -12.70
C LEU A 32 4.24 3.14 -13.94
N SER A 33 2.92 3.18 -13.95
CA SER A 33 2.11 3.74 -15.02
C SER A 33 0.83 4.32 -14.44
N GLU A 34 0.23 5.29 -15.13
CA GLU A 34 -1.06 5.82 -14.72
C GLU A 34 -2.17 4.78 -14.93
N ILE A 35 -3.13 4.69 -14.01
CA ILE A 35 -4.30 3.80 -14.15
C ILE A 35 -5.21 4.21 -15.33
N ALA A 36 -5.16 5.48 -15.71
CA ALA A 36 -5.76 6.11 -16.87
C ALA A 36 -5.02 7.43 -17.13
N MET A 37 -5.11 8.02 -18.32
CA MET A 37 -4.43 9.28 -18.65
C MET A 37 -4.75 10.39 -17.63
N GLY A 38 -3.71 10.91 -16.96
CA GLY A 38 -3.81 11.91 -15.88
C GLY A 38 -4.30 11.36 -14.52
N GLY A 39 -4.47 10.03 -14.41
CA GLY A 39 -4.90 9.33 -13.21
C GLY A 39 -3.75 8.94 -12.28
N PRO A 40 -4.05 8.47 -11.06
CA PRO A 40 -3.02 8.04 -10.13
C PRO A 40 -2.23 6.83 -10.65
N LEU A 41 -1.06 6.61 -10.07
CA LEU A 41 -0.14 5.57 -10.49
C LEU A 41 -0.56 4.18 -9.97
N LYS A 42 -0.18 3.17 -10.75
CA LYS A 42 -0.16 1.76 -10.40
C LYS A 42 1.19 1.15 -10.79
N GLY A 43 1.57 0.06 -10.14
CA GLY A 43 2.70 -0.75 -10.57
C GLY A 43 2.76 -2.09 -9.86
N ILE A 44 3.79 -2.86 -10.20
CA ILE A 44 4.07 -4.13 -9.53
C ILE A 44 4.89 -3.83 -8.28
N CYS A 45 4.39 -4.19 -7.11
CA CYS A 45 5.04 -3.99 -5.83
C CYS A 45 5.74 -5.26 -5.35
N TYR A 46 6.99 -5.10 -4.90
CA TYR A 46 7.83 -6.16 -4.38
C TYR A 46 8.33 -5.84 -2.98
N LEU A 47 8.39 -6.86 -2.12
CA LEU A 47 9.14 -6.87 -0.87
C LEU A 47 10.60 -7.20 -1.17
N ILE A 48 11.52 -6.49 -0.54
CA ILE A 48 12.95 -6.79 -0.54
C ILE A 48 13.33 -7.34 0.83
N LEU A 49 13.81 -8.59 0.84
CA LEU A 49 14.28 -9.31 2.03
C LEU A 49 15.73 -9.75 1.79
N GLY A 50 16.69 -8.95 2.25
CA GLY A 50 18.11 -9.17 1.94
C GLY A 50 18.35 -9.14 0.42
N SER A 51 18.79 -10.26 -0.16
CA SER A 51 18.97 -10.40 -1.62
C SER A 51 17.70 -10.85 -2.36
N ARG A 52 16.62 -11.19 -1.65
CA ARG A 52 15.38 -11.71 -2.24
C ARG A 52 14.45 -10.58 -2.63
N LYS A 53 13.77 -10.76 -3.76
CA LYS A 53 12.74 -9.86 -4.29
C LYS A 53 11.45 -10.64 -4.48
N ILE A 54 10.45 -10.37 -3.65
CA ILE A 54 9.21 -11.16 -3.56
C ILE A 54 8.06 -10.30 -4.06
N LYS A 55 7.33 -10.78 -5.07
CA LYS A 55 6.20 -10.03 -5.63
C LYS A 55 4.99 -10.08 -4.70
N ILE A 56 4.57 -8.92 -4.22
CA ILE A 56 3.42 -8.78 -3.31
C ILE A 56 2.14 -8.54 -4.13
N CYS A 57 2.18 -7.63 -5.12
CA CYS A 57 0.97 -7.22 -5.84
C CYS A 57 1.30 -6.74 -7.27
N ASP A 58 0.51 -7.14 -8.26
CA ASP A 58 0.67 -6.73 -9.67
C ASP A 58 0.12 -5.34 -9.98
N HIS A 59 -0.84 -4.86 -9.17
CA HIS A 59 -1.54 -3.59 -9.38
C HIS A 59 -1.64 -2.78 -8.10
N ALA A 60 -0.49 -2.56 -7.45
CA ALA A 60 -0.42 -1.73 -6.26
C ALA A 60 -0.46 -0.24 -6.64
N GLY A 61 -1.22 0.54 -5.89
CA GLY A 61 -1.10 1.99 -5.85
C GLY A 61 -0.17 2.44 -4.72
N GLY A 62 0.02 3.74 -4.61
CA GLY A 62 0.76 4.36 -3.53
C GLY A 62 0.04 5.61 -2.98
N PRO A 63 0.59 6.23 -1.93
CA PRO A 63 1.76 5.78 -1.17
C PRO A 63 1.45 4.55 -0.29
N ILE A 64 2.48 3.74 -0.04
CA ILE A 64 2.42 2.66 0.96
C ILE A 64 2.86 3.19 2.33
N ILE A 65 2.47 2.49 3.40
CA ILE A 65 2.86 2.87 4.76
C ILE A 65 3.16 1.64 5.61
N TRP A 66 4.19 1.75 6.44
CA TRP A 66 4.54 0.74 7.44
C TRP A 66 3.84 1.02 8.77
N ASN A 67 3.58 -0.03 9.54
CA ASN A 67 3.29 0.13 10.96
C ASN A 67 4.56 0.56 11.74
N GLU A 68 4.39 0.97 12.99
CA GLU A 68 5.49 1.49 13.81
C GLU A 68 6.61 0.46 14.06
N ALA A 69 6.27 -0.83 14.15
CA ALA A 69 7.24 -1.93 14.30
C ALA A 69 7.98 -2.26 12.99
N GLY A 70 7.45 -1.83 11.85
CA GLY A 70 7.98 -2.10 10.52
C GLY A 70 7.88 -3.55 10.08
N ASP A 71 6.99 -4.35 10.66
CA ASP A 71 6.73 -5.75 10.29
C ASP A 71 5.42 -5.94 9.52
N CYS A 72 4.59 -4.89 9.43
CA CYS A 72 3.38 -4.87 8.63
C CYS A 72 3.37 -3.65 7.69
N LEU A 73 2.91 -3.88 6.46
CA LEU A 73 2.81 -2.87 5.41
C LEU A 73 1.37 -2.77 4.91
N ALA A 74 0.82 -1.56 4.90
CA ALA A 74 -0.42 -1.26 4.20
C ALA A 74 -0.14 -0.68 2.81
N LEU A 75 -0.86 -1.18 1.81
CA LEU A 75 -0.78 -0.71 0.43
C LEU A 75 -2.16 -0.61 -0.23
N PRO A 76 -2.42 0.42 -1.04
CA PRO A 76 -3.56 0.44 -1.95
C PRO A 76 -3.42 -0.64 -3.02
N VAL A 77 -4.49 -1.37 -3.29
CA VAL A 77 -4.55 -2.39 -4.35
C VAL A 77 -5.66 -2.06 -5.31
N TRP A 78 -5.33 -1.87 -6.59
CA TRP A 78 -6.32 -1.55 -7.62
C TRP A 78 -7.19 -2.76 -7.96
N THR A 79 -8.50 -2.54 -7.98
CA THR A 79 -9.47 -3.49 -8.54
C THR A 79 -9.60 -3.31 -10.05
N ARG A 80 -10.20 -4.28 -10.72
CA ARG A 80 -10.50 -4.20 -12.16
C ARG A 80 -11.37 -2.99 -12.53
N ASN A 81 -12.20 -2.52 -11.60
CA ASN A 81 -13.11 -1.39 -11.78
C ASN A 81 -12.45 -0.04 -11.45
N ARG A 82 -11.12 0.02 -11.31
CA ARG A 82 -10.37 1.23 -10.95
C ARG A 82 -10.84 1.84 -9.63
N LYS A 83 -11.27 0.98 -8.70
CA LYS A 83 -11.37 1.29 -7.27
C LYS A 83 -10.12 0.75 -6.58
N GLN A 84 -9.94 1.10 -5.33
CA GLN A 84 -8.86 0.58 -4.51
C GLN A 84 -9.40 -0.15 -3.28
N GLN A 85 -8.71 -1.21 -2.91
CA GLN A 85 -8.87 -1.90 -1.63
C GLN A 85 -7.60 -1.68 -0.80
N ILE A 86 -7.70 -1.93 0.51
CA ILE A 86 -6.52 -1.92 1.39
C ILE A 86 -5.99 -3.36 1.45
N GLY A 87 -4.72 -3.53 1.07
CA GLY A 87 -3.95 -4.72 1.36
C GLY A 87 -3.10 -4.51 2.60
N ILE A 88 -2.93 -5.56 3.41
CA ILE A 88 -1.98 -5.62 4.51
C ILE A 88 -1.05 -6.81 4.26
N LEU A 89 0.24 -6.53 4.13
CA LEU A 89 1.29 -7.53 4.17
C LEU A 89 1.79 -7.63 5.60
N ASP A 90 1.72 -8.81 6.18
CA ASP A 90 2.33 -9.16 7.47
C ASP A 90 3.53 -10.07 7.20
N ILE A 91 4.72 -9.59 7.56
CA ILE A 91 5.98 -10.29 7.30
C ILE A 91 6.17 -11.48 8.24
N ASN A 92 5.68 -11.39 9.47
CA ASN A 92 5.86 -12.45 10.46
C ASN A 92 4.99 -13.67 10.13
N SER A 93 3.75 -13.43 9.72
CA SER A 93 2.85 -14.49 9.26
C SER A 93 3.06 -14.89 7.79
N GLN A 94 3.87 -14.11 7.05
CA GLN A 94 4.07 -14.26 5.61
C GLN A 94 2.75 -14.24 4.84
N THR A 95 1.82 -13.37 5.23
CA THR A 95 0.50 -13.28 4.60
C THR A 95 0.26 -11.92 4.00
N GLN A 96 -0.52 -11.89 2.92
CA GLN A 96 -1.15 -10.70 2.40
C GLN A 96 -2.67 -10.83 2.55
N THR A 97 -3.24 -10.00 3.42
CA THR A 97 -4.69 -9.89 3.61
C THR A 97 -5.23 -8.76 2.75
N LEU A 98 -6.26 -9.02 1.95
CA LEU A 98 -6.98 -7.99 1.21
C LEU A 98 -8.38 -7.81 1.82
N PHE A 99 -8.75 -6.58 2.11
CA PHE A 99 -10.05 -6.25 2.70
C PHE A 99 -11.10 -5.93 1.64
N ARG A 100 -12.37 -6.20 1.95
CA ARG A 100 -13.48 -6.12 0.99
C ARG A 100 -13.84 -4.69 0.60
N ASN A 101 -13.74 -3.73 1.54
CA ASN A 101 -14.13 -2.33 1.31
C ASN A 101 -13.40 -1.72 0.11
N GLU A 102 -14.17 -1.11 -0.79
CA GLU A 102 -13.66 -0.37 -1.94
C GLU A 102 -13.66 1.14 -1.68
N PHE A 103 -12.60 1.78 -2.18
CA PHE A 103 -12.32 3.21 -2.10
C PHE A 103 -12.05 3.75 -3.51
N ASN A 104 -12.06 5.07 -3.69
CA ASN A 104 -11.76 5.64 -5.01
C ASN A 104 -10.24 5.72 -5.23
N VAL A 105 -9.58 6.59 -4.47
CA VAL A 105 -8.13 6.79 -4.51
C VAL A 105 -7.66 7.05 -3.09
N LEU A 106 -6.83 6.16 -2.58
CA LEU A 106 -6.31 6.16 -1.23
C LEU A 106 -4.99 6.91 -1.19
N HIS A 107 -4.93 7.93 -0.35
CA HIS A 107 -3.70 8.51 0.14
C HIS A 107 -3.53 8.09 1.60
N LEU A 108 -2.88 6.94 1.80
CA LEU A 108 -2.60 6.39 3.13
C LEU A 108 -1.56 7.26 3.85
N LYS A 109 -1.72 7.45 5.17
CA LYS A 109 -0.88 8.36 5.96
C LYS A 109 -0.27 7.71 7.20
N LYS A 110 -1.02 6.86 7.90
CA LYS A 110 -0.55 6.28 9.18
C LYS A 110 -1.12 4.88 9.40
N PHE A 111 -0.30 4.01 9.97
CA PHE A 111 -0.68 2.66 10.37
C PHE A 111 -0.24 2.43 11.82
N GLN A 112 -1.19 2.43 12.74
CA GLN A 112 -0.93 2.25 14.18
C GLN A 112 -2.11 1.53 14.84
N ASN A 113 -1.83 0.63 15.79
CA ASN A 113 -2.85 -0.05 16.61
C ASN A 113 -3.99 -0.69 15.78
N ASN A 114 -3.65 -1.47 14.76
CA ASN A 114 -4.61 -2.06 13.80
C ASN A 114 -5.49 -1.06 13.05
N MET A 115 -5.12 0.23 13.04
CA MET A 115 -5.84 1.26 12.31
C MET A 115 -4.96 1.83 11.20
N VAL A 116 -5.49 1.79 9.98
CA VAL A 116 -4.94 2.48 8.81
C VAL A 116 -5.74 3.76 8.60
N SER A 117 -5.07 4.91 8.60
CA SER A 117 -5.70 6.19 8.36
C SER A 117 -5.08 6.95 7.19
N GLY A 118 -5.88 7.82 6.59
CA GLY A 118 -5.52 8.53 5.37
C GLY A 118 -6.67 9.35 4.82
N ILE A 119 -6.67 9.52 3.50
CA ILE A 119 -7.73 10.20 2.77
C ILE A 119 -8.19 9.30 1.63
N ASP A 120 -9.51 9.15 1.48
CA ASP A 120 -10.12 8.67 0.24
C ASP A 120 -10.50 9.87 -0.64
N SER A 121 -10.23 9.76 -1.94
CA SER A 121 -10.51 10.76 -2.97
C SER A 121 -9.83 12.12 -2.72
N PRO A 122 -8.49 12.17 -2.54
CA PRO A 122 -7.79 13.35 -2.05
C PRO A 122 -7.97 14.62 -2.89
N LEU A 123 -8.26 14.51 -4.20
CA LEU A 123 -8.47 15.66 -5.08
C LEU A 123 -9.94 16.09 -5.22
N HIS A 124 -10.90 15.21 -4.93
CA HIS A 124 -12.32 15.45 -5.21
C HIS A 124 -13.21 14.82 -4.15
N LYS A 125 -14.00 15.64 -3.44
CA LYS A 125 -14.91 15.17 -2.38
C LYS A 125 -14.20 14.28 -1.35
N SER A 126 -13.07 14.78 -0.87
CA SER A 126 -12.16 14.06 0.01
C SER A 126 -12.86 13.65 1.31
N ASN A 127 -12.71 12.38 1.68
CA ASN A 127 -13.22 11.84 2.95
C ASN A 127 -12.04 11.37 3.80
N THR A 128 -12.13 11.62 5.12
CA THR A 128 -11.18 11.04 6.07
C THR A 128 -11.35 9.53 6.10
N LEU A 129 -10.25 8.81 5.96
CA LEU A 129 -10.21 7.36 6.14
C LEU A 129 -9.71 7.04 7.55
N ASN A 130 -10.50 6.28 8.30
CA ASN A 130 -10.08 5.58 9.51
C ASN A 130 -10.56 4.13 9.37
N PHE A 131 -9.64 3.23 9.09
CA PHE A 131 -9.93 1.84 8.74
C PHE A 131 -9.39 0.91 9.82
N ASP A 132 -10.30 0.30 10.58
CA ASP A 132 -9.96 -0.63 11.66
C ASP A 132 -9.91 -2.07 11.11
N LEU A 133 -8.70 -2.62 11.10
CA LEU A 133 -8.41 -3.95 10.58
C LEU A 133 -9.03 -5.07 11.42
N SER A 134 -9.39 -4.81 12.69
CA SER A 134 -9.91 -5.83 13.62
C SER A 134 -11.38 -6.18 13.36
N ILE A 135 -12.12 -5.27 12.75
CA ILE A 135 -13.55 -5.44 12.44
C ILE A 135 -13.85 -5.46 10.95
N ALA A 136 -12.86 -5.09 10.11
CA ALA A 136 -13.05 -5.02 8.67
C ALA A 136 -13.23 -6.41 8.05
N GLU A 137 -14.11 -6.49 7.06
CA GLU A 137 -14.38 -7.75 6.36
C GLU A 137 -13.22 -8.10 5.43
N ILE A 138 -12.69 -9.31 5.59
CA ILE A 138 -11.61 -9.84 4.76
C ILE A 138 -12.21 -10.37 3.45
N SER A 139 -11.64 -9.95 2.32
CA SER A 139 -11.98 -10.52 1.02
C SER A 139 -11.24 -11.85 0.81
N TYR A 140 -9.92 -11.87 1.02
CA TYR A 140 -9.12 -13.08 1.00
C TYR A 140 -7.78 -12.87 1.74
N VAL A 141 -7.15 -13.99 2.10
CA VAL A 141 -5.78 -14.03 2.59
C VAL A 141 -4.95 -14.87 1.61
N LYS A 142 -3.80 -14.36 1.22
CA LYS A 142 -2.84 -15.04 0.37
C LYS A 142 -1.57 -15.31 1.17
N GLU A 143 -1.14 -16.56 1.23
CA GLU A 143 0.18 -16.91 1.75
C GLU A 143 1.27 -16.50 0.76
N LEU A 144 2.36 -15.97 1.29
CA LEU A 144 3.57 -15.66 0.55
C LEU A 144 4.64 -16.63 1.04
N PHE A 145 5.26 -17.34 0.10
CA PHE A 145 6.37 -18.21 0.40
C PHE A 145 7.65 -17.40 0.26
N PHE A 146 8.35 -17.20 1.37
CA PHE A 146 9.62 -16.48 1.37
C PHE A 146 10.82 -17.39 1.09
N ASP A 147 10.60 -18.69 0.92
CA ASP A 147 11.58 -19.78 0.82
C ASP A 147 12.67 -19.59 -0.24
#